data_AF-A0A2T1NAR2-F1
#
_entry.id   AF-A0A2T1NAR2-F1
#
_cell.length_a   1.000
_cell.length_b   1.000
_cell.length_c   1.000
_cell.angle_alpha   90.00
_cell.angle_beta   90.00
_cell.angle_gamma   90.00
#
_symmetry.space_group_name_H-M   'P 1'
#
loop_
_entity.id
_entity.type
_entity.pdbx_description
1 polymer ?
#
loop_
_entity_poly.entity_id
_entity_poly.type
_entity_poly.pdbx_seq_one_letter_code
_entity_poly.pdbx_strand_id
1 'polypeptide(L)'
;MKNFTFLYLVILLCFFNTLKAQDITLFQQFNGSYDYTAIGNTLNPAENNLDNSFCTLPTSASANLNLPNNVNIIAAYLFWSGSGNGDTQVSLNNITINAQDTYNVNYDAGSNGQLTYFACYADVTNQIINEGNTIYNLSNLDVNSVLINTPGFCNNRTNYAGWSLYVIYEDNNLPLNQINLFQGLEIINSEVQEKTIILDNIDVLDNDNAKIGFLAWEGDNALNYGESLSINGNILSNPPLNLPDNAFNGTNTFANSTNFHNADLDVYNIENNISIGDTQVTIKMTTGGVDQFGIFRADLIILNNIITVLNSQLPDATIAINNYDVFCANREIDINYTVYNTNSTDILPVNTPISFYINNTLIGQSTTQNDIPINASENNQTTLTIPPNYPDNFILEIVVDDNGSGNGIVTETNENNNNTFQNIQLIPLPETILLNPISACNQGKKKANFDLTQVFSQINETEYNSFSFFESLEDINEDYPILSPANYASNSTPQTIYITAETEECFDIFQFELQTENCPPFVPQGFSPNGDSKNDFFNIQGLYDIFENHELLIYNRYGKLIFKGNNNLKWHGQTNQGILAFSDVVPTGTYFYVLKLHDPKYDDLVGWVYLNK
;
A
#
# COMPACT_ATOMS: atom_id res chain seq x y z
N MET A 1 -45.98 -44.35 -17.57
CA MET A 1 -44.91 -43.57 -16.93
C MET A 1 -44.46 -42.51 -17.93
N LYS A 2 -44.65 -41.23 -17.58
CA LYS A 2 -44.52 -40.09 -18.48
C LYS A 2 -43.05 -39.68 -18.58
N ASN A 3 -42.54 -39.53 -19.80
CA ASN A 3 -41.22 -38.96 -20.08
C ASN A 3 -41.29 -37.44 -19.89
N PHE A 4 -40.43 -36.91 -19.02
CA PHE A 4 -40.21 -35.47 -18.86
C PHE A 4 -39.11 -35.04 -19.85
N THR A 5 -39.46 -34.16 -20.77
CA THR A 5 -38.52 -33.47 -21.65
C THR A 5 -38.19 -32.13 -20.98
N PHE A 6 -36.93 -31.93 -20.59
CA PHE A 6 -36.46 -30.70 -19.97
C PHE A 6 -36.07 -29.70 -21.08
N LEU A 7 -36.84 -28.62 -21.21
CA LEU A 7 -36.57 -27.54 -22.17
C LEU A 7 -35.65 -26.53 -21.49
N TYR A 8 -34.39 -26.46 -21.92
CA TYR A 8 -33.46 -25.40 -21.49
C TYR A 8 -33.83 -24.09 -22.21
N LEU A 9 -34.38 -23.13 -21.45
CA LEU A 9 -34.59 -21.75 -21.88
C LEU A 9 -33.26 -21.00 -21.72
N VAL A 10 -32.55 -20.76 -22.82
CA VAL A 10 -31.37 -19.86 -22.84
C VAL A 10 -31.89 -18.43 -22.87
N ILE A 11 -31.82 -17.74 -21.73
CA ILE A 11 -32.07 -16.30 -21.62
C ILE A 11 -30.83 -15.60 -22.15
N LEU A 12 -30.93 -15.05 -23.36
CA LEU A 12 -29.93 -14.16 -23.94
C LEU A 12 -30.07 -12.80 -23.20
N LEU A 13 -29.19 -12.56 -22.22
CA LEU A 13 -29.00 -11.24 -21.62
C LEU A 13 -28.37 -10.33 -22.69
N CYS A 14 -29.22 -9.59 -23.42
CA CYS A 14 -28.78 -8.44 -24.19
C CYS A 14 -28.32 -7.36 -23.18
N PHE A 15 -27.01 -7.26 -22.97
CA PHE A 15 -26.42 -6.06 -22.39
C PHE A 15 -26.60 -4.92 -23.40
N PHE A 16 -27.64 -4.10 -23.19
CA PHE A 16 -27.68 -2.77 -23.78
C PHE A 16 -26.63 -1.94 -23.04
N ASN A 17 -25.42 -1.85 -23.61
CA ASN A 17 -24.49 -0.78 -23.23
C ASN A 17 -25.09 0.51 -23.77
N THR A 18 -25.93 1.18 -22.98
CA THR A 18 -26.20 2.59 -23.20
C THR A 18 -24.89 3.31 -22.93
N LEU A 19 -24.19 3.73 -24.00
CA LEU A 19 -23.12 4.71 -23.89
C LEU A 19 -23.75 5.98 -23.34
N LYS A 20 -23.63 6.17 -22.02
CA LYS A 20 -23.95 7.44 -21.37
C LYS A 20 -22.84 8.43 -21.73
N ALA A 21 -23.19 9.71 -21.83
CA ALA A 21 -22.22 10.80 -21.96
C ALA A 21 -21.10 10.62 -20.92
N GLN A 22 -19.87 10.95 -21.31
CA GLN A 22 -18.73 10.90 -20.41
C GLN A 22 -18.64 12.24 -19.69
N ASP A 23 -18.85 12.19 -18.36
CA ASP A 23 -18.86 13.35 -17.49
C ASP A 23 -17.60 14.22 -17.69
N ILE A 24 -17.78 15.55 -17.68
CA ILE A 24 -16.67 16.49 -17.59
C ILE A 24 -16.00 16.32 -16.23
N THR A 25 -14.77 15.82 -16.20
CA THR A 25 -13.99 15.56 -14.98
C THR A 25 -12.61 16.20 -15.05
N LEU A 26 -11.94 16.35 -13.90
CA LEU A 26 -10.59 16.91 -13.85
C LEU A 26 -9.63 16.03 -14.65
N PHE A 27 -8.99 16.60 -15.67
CA PHE A 27 -8.07 15.90 -16.55
C PHE A 27 -6.62 16.13 -16.13
N GLN A 28 -6.24 17.39 -15.91
CA GLN A 28 -4.89 17.77 -15.49
C GLN A 28 -4.94 18.96 -14.54
N GLN A 29 -3.99 18.97 -13.62
CA GLN A 29 -3.82 20.05 -12.66
C GLN A 29 -2.35 20.48 -12.59
N PHE A 30 -2.12 21.79 -12.68
CA PHE A 30 -0.80 22.39 -12.63
C PHE A 30 -0.75 23.45 -11.53
N ASN A 31 0.19 23.33 -10.61
CA ASN A 31 0.37 24.25 -9.48
C ASN A 31 1.74 24.94 -9.58
N GLY A 32 1.75 26.27 -9.71
CA GLY A 32 2.97 27.05 -9.90
C GLY A 32 2.72 28.42 -10.54
N SER A 33 3.76 29.12 -10.97
CA SER A 33 3.63 30.40 -11.70
C SER A 33 3.22 30.15 -13.16
N TYR A 34 2.02 29.60 -13.33
CA TYR A 34 1.49 29.13 -14.60
C TYR A 34 0.32 29.99 -15.09
N ASP A 35 0.19 30.07 -16.41
CA ASP A 35 -1.01 30.51 -17.11
C ASP A 35 -1.20 29.69 -18.40
N TYR A 36 -2.28 29.94 -19.13
CA TYR A 36 -2.56 29.26 -20.39
C TYR A 36 -3.04 30.23 -21.48
N THR A 37 -2.89 29.79 -22.72
CA THR A 37 -3.57 30.33 -23.90
C THR A 37 -4.20 29.19 -24.69
N ALA A 38 -5.14 29.50 -25.58
CA ALA A 38 -5.68 28.54 -26.53
C ALA A 38 -5.68 29.09 -27.95
N ILE A 39 -5.60 28.19 -28.93
CA ILE A 39 -5.85 28.47 -30.35
C ILE A 39 -6.78 27.41 -30.91
N GLY A 40 -7.40 27.67 -32.05
CA GLY A 40 -8.25 26.67 -32.71
C GLY A 40 -8.89 27.22 -33.95
N ASN A 41 -9.52 26.35 -34.73
CA ASN A 41 -10.37 26.75 -35.84
C ASN A 41 -11.45 25.69 -36.12
N THR A 42 -12.57 26.11 -36.68
CA THR A 42 -13.63 25.21 -37.14
C THR A 42 -13.54 24.99 -38.65
N LEU A 43 -14.09 23.87 -39.13
CA LEU A 43 -14.18 23.55 -40.55
C LEU A 43 -15.46 24.13 -41.17
N ASN A 44 -16.40 24.58 -40.34
CA ASN A 44 -17.66 25.18 -40.76
C ASN A 44 -17.42 26.52 -41.50
N PRO A 45 -17.85 26.68 -42.76
CA PRO A 45 -17.64 27.92 -43.52
C PRO A 45 -18.57 29.07 -43.09
N ALA A 46 -19.65 28.74 -42.38
CA ALA A 46 -20.63 29.64 -41.80
C ALA A 46 -21.37 28.90 -40.67
N GLU A 47 -22.16 29.64 -39.89
CA GLU A 47 -23.08 29.09 -38.90
C GLU A 47 -24.16 28.23 -39.58
N ASN A 48 -24.27 26.96 -39.18
CA ASN A 48 -25.20 25.99 -39.77
C ASN A 48 -26.69 26.38 -39.58
N ASN A 49 -27.01 27.20 -38.57
CA ASN A 49 -28.36 27.71 -38.31
C ASN A 49 -28.75 28.88 -39.24
N LEU A 50 -27.77 29.56 -39.85
CA LEU A 50 -27.99 30.68 -40.76
C LEU A 50 -27.80 30.32 -42.24
N ASP A 51 -26.90 29.39 -42.56
CA ASP A 51 -26.62 28.96 -43.93
C ASP A 51 -26.79 27.44 -44.12
N ASN A 52 -27.84 27.06 -44.84
CA ASN A 52 -28.15 25.66 -45.14
C ASN A 52 -27.57 25.17 -46.47
N SER A 53 -26.67 25.94 -47.11
CA SER A 53 -26.14 25.60 -48.43
C SER A 53 -25.03 24.53 -48.40
N PHE A 54 -24.55 24.16 -47.21
CA PHE A 54 -23.47 23.19 -47.04
C PHE A 54 -23.89 22.01 -46.14
N CYS A 55 -23.39 20.83 -46.49
CA CYS A 55 -23.42 19.60 -45.69
C CYS A 55 -22.13 18.79 -45.95
N THR A 56 -21.09 19.50 -46.37
CA THR A 56 -19.76 18.98 -46.67
C THR A 56 -18.79 20.02 -46.15
N LEU A 57 -17.80 19.57 -45.38
CA LEU A 57 -16.84 20.40 -44.69
C LEU A 57 -15.45 20.21 -45.33
N PRO A 58 -14.61 21.27 -45.38
CA PRO A 58 -13.16 21.13 -45.54
C PRO A 58 -12.60 20.12 -44.52
N THR A 59 -11.43 19.57 -44.81
CA THR A 59 -10.76 18.60 -43.92
C THR A 59 -9.52 19.17 -43.22
N SER A 60 -9.34 20.50 -43.29
CA SER A 60 -8.22 21.20 -42.68
C SER A 60 -8.56 22.64 -42.35
N ALA A 61 -8.02 23.13 -41.23
CA ALA A 61 -8.03 24.55 -40.87
C ALA A 61 -6.81 24.91 -40.02
N SER A 62 -6.41 26.18 -40.03
CA SER A 62 -5.21 26.66 -39.34
C SER A 62 -5.53 27.74 -38.31
N ALA A 63 -4.68 27.84 -37.29
CA ALA A 63 -4.69 28.89 -36.29
C ALA A 63 -3.25 29.28 -35.91
N ASN A 64 -3.03 30.51 -35.46
CA ASN A 64 -1.70 31.04 -35.18
C ASN A 64 -1.44 31.08 -33.66
N LEU A 65 -0.37 30.43 -33.20
CA LEU A 65 0.07 30.48 -31.81
C LEU A 65 0.97 31.70 -31.57
N ASN A 66 0.61 32.50 -30.57
CA ASN A 66 1.40 33.64 -30.11
C ASN A 66 1.53 33.60 -28.59
N LEU A 67 2.52 32.87 -28.09
CA LEU A 67 2.90 32.88 -26.67
C LEU A 67 3.66 34.16 -26.31
N PRO A 68 3.55 34.63 -25.05
CA PRO A 68 4.40 35.71 -24.54
C PRO A 68 5.89 35.39 -24.66
N ASN A 69 6.74 36.42 -24.68
CA ASN A 69 8.18 36.23 -24.70
C ASN A 69 8.67 35.70 -23.34
N ASN A 70 9.70 34.83 -23.33
CA ASN A 70 10.35 34.29 -22.14
C ASN A 70 9.47 33.41 -21.24
N VAL A 71 8.48 32.72 -21.81
CA VAL A 71 7.71 31.69 -21.11
C VAL A 71 8.24 30.29 -21.41
N ASN A 72 8.08 29.36 -20.47
CA ASN A 72 8.39 27.95 -20.69
C ASN A 72 7.09 27.18 -20.93
N ILE A 73 6.97 26.42 -22.02
CA ILE A 73 5.80 25.57 -22.24
C ILE A 73 5.90 24.36 -21.28
N ILE A 74 4.84 24.15 -20.49
CA ILE A 74 4.73 23.04 -19.53
C ILE A 74 3.94 21.89 -20.12
N ALA A 75 2.82 22.19 -20.77
CA ALA A 75 1.96 21.19 -21.40
C ALA A 75 1.21 21.78 -22.60
N ALA A 76 0.88 20.95 -23.58
CA ALA A 76 0.00 21.31 -24.67
C ALA A 76 -0.90 20.14 -25.11
N TYR A 77 -2.21 20.38 -25.14
CA TYR A 77 -3.22 19.37 -25.45
C TYR A 77 -4.03 19.78 -26.67
N LEU A 78 -3.97 18.96 -27.72
CA LEU A 78 -4.75 19.10 -28.93
C LEU A 78 -6.10 18.40 -28.74
N PHE A 79 -7.20 19.10 -29.02
CA PHE A 79 -8.56 18.58 -29.01
C PHE A 79 -9.17 18.73 -30.40
N TRP A 80 -9.92 17.73 -30.85
CA TRP A 80 -10.71 17.84 -32.08
C TRP A 80 -12.02 17.08 -31.95
N SER A 81 -13.03 17.53 -32.67
CA SER A 81 -14.40 17.04 -32.52
C SER A 81 -15.18 17.19 -33.83
N GLY A 82 -16.26 16.43 -33.96
CA GLY A 82 -17.20 16.58 -35.06
C GLY A 82 -18.36 15.62 -35.02
N SER A 83 -19.19 15.69 -36.07
CA SER A 83 -20.31 14.77 -36.28
C SER A 83 -19.84 13.34 -36.58
N GLY A 84 -20.41 12.36 -35.88
CA GLY A 84 -20.16 10.94 -36.06
C GLY A 84 -19.55 10.23 -34.85
N ASN A 85 -19.05 9.01 -35.10
CA ASN A 85 -18.54 8.15 -34.04
C ASN A 85 -17.07 8.39 -33.68
N GLY A 86 -16.31 9.15 -34.46
CA GLY A 86 -14.88 9.35 -34.21
C GLY A 86 -14.04 9.39 -35.48
N ASP A 87 -13.20 10.41 -35.59
CA ASP A 87 -11.99 10.39 -36.42
C ASP A 87 -10.77 10.33 -35.48
N THR A 88 -10.18 9.16 -35.32
CA THR A 88 -9.16 8.92 -34.28
C THR A 88 -7.75 9.28 -34.73
N GLN A 89 -7.56 9.77 -35.96
CA GLN A 89 -6.25 10.11 -36.50
C GLN A 89 -6.31 11.37 -37.37
N VAL A 90 -5.65 12.43 -36.90
CA VAL A 90 -5.51 13.70 -37.62
C VAL A 90 -4.04 13.98 -37.90
N SER A 91 -3.73 15.13 -38.47
CA SER A 91 -2.34 15.60 -38.59
C SER A 91 -2.23 17.06 -38.20
N LEU A 92 -1.22 17.39 -37.38
CA LEU A 92 -0.88 18.75 -36.97
C LEU A 92 0.46 19.11 -37.60
N ASN A 93 0.49 20.13 -38.48
CA ASN A 93 1.69 20.52 -39.24
C ASN A 93 2.36 19.35 -39.99
N ASN A 94 1.54 18.49 -40.59
CA ASN A 94 1.93 17.26 -41.31
C ASN A 94 2.50 16.13 -40.44
N ILE A 95 2.47 16.26 -39.11
CA ILE A 95 2.78 15.17 -38.19
C ILE A 95 1.48 14.44 -37.85
N THR A 96 1.46 13.13 -38.06
CA THR A 96 0.30 12.30 -37.70
C THR A 96 0.11 12.25 -36.19
N ILE A 97 -1.10 12.57 -35.74
CA ILE A 97 -1.51 12.52 -34.34
C ILE A 97 -2.60 11.47 -34.19
N ASN A 98 -2.40 10.51 -33.29
CA ASN A 98 -3.43 9.53 -32.92
C ASN A 98 -4.10 10.00 -31.64
N ALA A 99 -5.42 9.84 -31.55
CA ALA A 99 -6.17 10.08 -30.34
C ALA A 99 -5.66 9.18 -29.20
N GLN A 100 -5.42 9.77 -28.04
CA GLN A 100 -5.16 9.01 -26.80
C GLN A 100 -6.46 8.44 -26.23
N ASP A 101 -7.56 9.19 -26.36
CA ASP A 101 -8.90 8.71 -26.07
C ASP A 101 -9.93 9.34 -27.03
N THR A 102 -11.11 8.74 -27.09
CA THR A 102 -12.24 9.22 -27.87
C THR A 102 -13.51 9.19 -27.02
N TYR A 103 -14.13 10.35 -26.93
CA TYR A 103 -15.39 10.58 -26.24
C TYR A 103 -16.54 10.59 -27.23
N ASN A 104 -17.71 10.10 -26.82
CA ASN A 104 -18.91 10.13 -27.64
C ASN A 104 -20.14 10.54 -26.84
N VAL A 105 -21.02 11.31 -27.48
CA VAL A 105 -22.32 11.67 -26.93
C VAL A 105 -23.41 11.53 -28.00
N ASN A 106 -24.60 11.13 -27.57
CA ASN A 106 -25.75 10.93 -28.46
C ASN A 106 -26.82 11.98 -28.18
N TYR A 107 -27.27 12.66 -29.23
CA TYR A 107 -28.39 13.58 -29.20
C TYR A 107 -29.61 12.94 -29.89
N ASP A 108 -30.76 12.93 -29.22
CA ASP A 108 -32.03 12.54 -29.86
C ASP A 108 -32.62 13.76 -30.59
N ALA A 109 -32.42 13.83 -31.90
CA ALA A 109 -32.95 14.90 -32.75
C ALA A 109 -34.39 14.60 -33.23
N GLY A 110 -35.14 13.76 -32.52
CA GLY A 110 -36.53 13.43 -32.80
C GLY A 110 -36.72 12.80 -34.18
N SER A 111 -37.43 13.49 -35.08
CA SER A 111 -37.66 12.99 -36.45
C SER A 111 -36.39 12.89 -37.28
N ASN A 112 -35.30 13.56 -36.88
CA ASN A 112 -33.99 13.47 -37.54
C ASN A 112 -33.16 12.28 -37.04
N GLY A 113 -33.65 11.53 -36.04
CA GLY A 113 -33.03 10.34 -35.48
C GLY A 113 -31.98 10.65 -34.41
N GLN A 114 -31.31 9.60 -33.92
CA GLN A 114 -30.20 9.73 -32.99
C GLN A 114 -28.93 10.16 -33.73
N LEU A 115 -28.32 11.25 -33.27
CA LEU A 115 -27.11 11.84 -33.82
C LEU A 115 -25.96 11.68 -32.83
N THR A 116 -24.88 11.03 -33.26
CA THR A 116 -23.68 10.83 -32.42
C THR A 116 -22.64 11.88 -32.75
N TYR A 117 -21.99 12.40 -31.71
CA TYR A 117 -20.87 13.32 -31.80
C TYR A 117 -19.66 12.71 -31.12
N PHE A 118 -18.46 13.11 -31.55
CA PHE A 118 -17.23 12.65 -30.93
C PHE A 118 -16.32 13.80 -30.55
N ALA A 119 -15.46 13.57 -29.56
CA ALA A 119 -14.31 14.41 -29.27
C ALA A 119 -13.09 13.53 -29.01
N CYS A 120 -11.94 13.97 -29.46
CA CYS A 120 -10.67 13.29 -29.28
C CYS A 120 -9.67 14.26 -28.67
N TYR A 121 -8.63 13.72 -28.04
CA TYR A 121 -7.48 14.51 -27.62
C TYR A 121 -6.15 13.79 -27.82
N ALA A 122 -5.09 14.57 -27.83
CA ALA A 122 -3.73 14.08 -27.73
C ALA A 122 -2.81 15.12 -27.06
N ASP A 123 -1.89 14.65 -26.23
CA ASP A 123 -0.74 15.41 -25.76
C ASP A 123 0.23 15.64 -26.92
N VAL A 124 0.41 16.92 -27.26
CA VAL A 124 1.32 17.39 -28.31
C VAL A 124 2.43 18.28 -27.75
N THR A 125 2.65 18.26 -26.43
CA THR A 125 3.58 19.14 -25.70
C THR A 125 4.95 19.23 -26.37
N ASN A 126 5.56 18.08 -26.69
CA ASN A 126 6.87 18.02 -27.33
C ASN A 126 6.87 18.66 -28.73
N GLN A 127 5.78 18.53 -29.49
CA GLN A 127 5.67 19.18 -30.80
C GLN A 127 5.60 20.70 -30.64
N ILE A 128 4.80 21.20 -29.69
CA ILE A 128 4.63 22.63 -29.47
C ILE A 128 5.91 23.27 -28.89
N ILE A 129 6.64 22.58 -28.01
CA ILE A 129 7.96 23.01 -27.51
C ILE A 129 8.95 23.17 -28.68
N ASN A 130 8.97 22.22 -29.61
CA ASN A 130 9.93 22.23 -30.71
C ASN A 130 9.61 23.27 -31.80
N GLU A 131 8.32 23.48 -32.08
CA GLU A 131 7.88 24.37 -33.16
C GLU A 131 7.68 25.83 -32.68
N GLY A 132 7.26 26.03 -31.43
CA GLY A 132 7.04 27.33 -30.82
C GLY A 132 5.94 28.16 -31.49
N ASN A 133 6.09 29.50 -31.47
CA ASN A 133 5.15 30.40 -32.12
C ASN A 133 5.18 30.25 -33.65
N THR A 134 4.13 29.67 -34.20
CA THR A 134 3.94 29.45 -35.63
C THR A 134 2.46 29.30 -35.98
N ILE A 135 2.16 29.11 -37.27
CA ILE A 135 0.85 28.69 -37.73
C ILE A 135 0.77 27.16 -37.57
N TYR A 136 -0.23 26.72 -36.82
CA TYR A 136 -0.59 25.32 -36.69
C TYR A 136 -1.74 25.00 -37.62
N ASN A 137 -1.53 24.05 -38.53
CA ASN A 137 -2.53 23.55 -39.46
C ASN A 137 -2.93 22.13 -39.06
N LEU A 138 -4.19 21.98 -38.63
CA LEU A 138 -4.80 20.67 -38.47
C LEU A 138 -5.37 20.23 -39.82
N SER A 139 -5.11 18.98 -40.21
CA SER A 139 -5.58 18.38 -41.46
C SER A 139 -5.98 16.92 -41.25
N ASN A 140 -6.66 16.35 -42.24
CA ASN A 140 -7.16 14.98 -42.26
C ASN A 140 -8.29 14.70 -41.25
N LEU A 141 -8.95 15.75 -40.73
CA LEU A 141 -10.18 15.60 -39.97
C LEU A 141 -11.35 15.52 -40.97
N ASP A 142 -11.90 14.33 -41.20
CA ASP A 142 -12.91 14.10 -42.24
C ASP A 142 -14.19 13.42 -41.73
N VAL A 143 -15.23 14.24 -41.57
CA VAL A 143 -16.57 13.78 -41.17
C VAL A 143 -17.54 13.64 -42.37
N ASN A 144 -17.10 13.88 -43.60
CA ASN A 144 -18.00 14.00 -44.74
C ASN A 144 -18.75 12.70 -45.06
N SER A 145 -18.08 11.55 -44.90
CA SER A 145 -18.73 10.25 -45.10
C SER A 145 -19.91 10.04 -44.13
N VAL A 146 -19.81 10.54 -42.90
CA VAL A 146 -20.88 10.48 -41.90
C VAL A 146 -22.00 11.43 -42.28
N LEU A 147 -21.69 12.69 -42.60
CA LEU A 147 -22.70 13.69 -42.97
C LEU A 147 -23.55 13.25 -44.18
N ILE A 148 -22.92 12.59 -45.16
CA ILE A 148 -23.61 12.04 -46.35
C ILE A 148 -24.55 10.88 -45.98
N ASN A 149 -24.11 9.98 -45.11
CA ASN A 149 -24.85 8.76 -44.78
C ASN A 149 -25.88 8.96 -43.66
N THR A 150 -25.80 10.07 -42.93
CA THR A 150 -26.72 10.43 -41.85
C THR A 150 -27.23 11.86 -42.06
N PRO A 151 -28.24 12.05 -42.95
CA PRO A 151 -28.75 13.38 -43.29
C PRO A 151 -29.33 14.16 -42.09
N GLY A 152 -29.60 13.47 -40.98
CA GLY A 152 -30.11 14.06 -39.75
C GLY A 152 -29.24 15.20 -39.20
N PHE A 153 -27.91 15.13 -39.30
CA PHE A 153 -27.01 16.21 -38.86
C PHE A 153 -27.31 17.52 -39.58
N CYS A 154 -27.40 17.51 -40.91
CA CYS A 154 -27.64 18.71 -41.70
C CYS A 154 -29.12 19.12 -41.69
N ASN A 155 -30.05 18.16 -41.63
CA ASN A 155 -31.49 18.47 -41.50
C ASN A 155 -31.80 19.12 -40.16
N ASN A 156 -31.09 18.72 -39.10
CA ASN A 156 -31.20 19.28 -37.77
C ASN A 156 -30.36 20.54 -37.57
N ARG A 157 -29.47 20.87 -38.52
CA ARG A 157 -28.52 21.99 -38.45
C ARG A 157 -27.59 21.87 -37.25
N THR A 158 -27.02 20.68 -37.09
CA THR A 158 -26.05 20.37 -36.03
C THR A 158 -24.86 19.60 -36.58
N ASN A 159 -24.46 19.98 -37.80
CA ASN A 159 -23.26 19.46 -38.47
C ASN A 159 -22.06 20.36 -38.19
N TYR A 160 -20.99 19.77 -37.64
CA TYR A 160 -19.75 20.50 -37.38
C TYR A 160 -18.51 19.59 -37.42
N ALA A 161 -17.36 20.25 -37.54
CA ALA A 161 -16.06 19.69 -37.21
C ALA A 161 -15.09 20.82 -36.87
N GLY A 162 -14.16 20.59 -35.95
CA GLY A 162 -13.20 21.61 -35.55
C GLY A 162 -12.12 21.09 -34.60
N TRP A 163 -11.20 21.98 -34.24
CA TRP A 163 -10.12 21.67 -33.32
C TRP A 163 -9.72 22.87 -32.46
N SER A 164 -9.11 22.57 -31.32
CA SER A 164 -8.44 23.56 -30.46
C SER A 164 -7.16 22.97 -29.87
N LEU A 165 -6.29 23.84 -29.38
CA LEU A 165 -5.05 23.52 -28.71
C LEU A 165 -4.95 24.42 -27.49
N TYR A 166 -4.95 23.81 -26.30
CA TYR A 166 -4.60 24.50 -25.06
C TYR A 166 -3.10 24.39 -24.84
N VAL A 167 -2.43 25.49 -24.51
CA VAL A 167 -1.01 25.56 -24.18
C VAL A 167 -0.87 26.18 -22.79
N ILE A 168 -0.39 25.38 -21.84
CA ILE A 168 -0.06 25.78 -20.48
C ILE A 168 1.43 26.15 -20.43
N TYR A 169 1.74 27.30 -19.86
CA TYR A 169 3.10 27.82 -19.81
C TYR A 169 3.41 28.43 -18.44
N GLU A 170 4.71 28.45 -18.11
CA GLU A 170 5.28 29.09 -16.94
C GLU A 170 5.80 30.48 -17.29
N ASP A 171 5.43 31.45 -16.45
CA ASP A 171 5.97 32.79 -16.45
C ASP A 171 6.26 33.20 -15.00
N ASN A 172 7.55 33.37 -14.68
CA ASN A 172 8.03 33.71 -13.33
C ASN A 172 7.51 35.06 -12.79
N ASN A 173 6.85 35.87 -13.61
CA ASN A 173 6.21 37.12 -13.18
C ASN A 173 4.77 36.92 -12.70
N LEU A 174 4.21 35.72 -12.87
CA LEU A 174 2.87 35.38 -12.41
C LEU A 174 2.89 34.95 -10.93
N PRO A 175 1.81 35.23 -10.19
CA PRO A 175 1.65 34.67 -8.86
C PRO A 175 1.45 33.15 -8.96
N LEU A 176 1.54 32.45 -7.81
CA LEU A 176 1.33 31.00 -7.75
C LEU A 176 -0.15 30.69 -8.04
N ASN A 177 -0.40 30.04 -9.15
CA ASN A 177 -1.72 29.68 -9.63
C ASN A 177 -1.91 28.17 -9.62
N GLN A 178 -3.15 27.76 -9.42
CA GLN A 178 -3.64 26.44 -9.73
C GLN A 178 -4.40 26.51 -11.06
N ILE A 179 -3.96 25.72 -12.03
CA ILE A 179 -4.65 25.53 -13.31
C ILE A 179 -5.33 24.17 -13.28
N ASN A 180 -6.65 24.16 -13.39
CA ASN A 180 -7.42 22.93 -13.52
C ASN A 180 -8.00 22.85 -14.92
N LEU A 181 -7.58 21.86 -15.70
CA LEU A 181 -8.14 21.53 -17.00
C LEU A 181 -9.08 20.33 -16.84
N PHE A 182 -10.35 20.54 -17.15
CA PHE A 182 -11.41 19.53 -17.18
C PHE A 182 -11.66 19.08 -18.61
N GLN A 183 -11.99 17.82 -18.77
CA GLN A 183 -12.25 17.18 -20.06
C GLN A 183 -13.42 16.21 -19.97
N GLY A 184 -14.15 16.08 -21.06
CA GLY A 184 -15.22 15.10 -21.27
C GLY A 184 -16.00 15.43 -22.54
N LEU A 185 -17.23 14.92 -22.65
CA LEU A 185 -18.14 15.30 -23.73
C LEU A 185 -19.59 15.16 -23.28
N GLU A 186 -20.25 16.30 -23.02
CA GLU A 186 -21.61 16.33 -22.47
C GLU A 186 -22.52 17.31 -23.22
N ILE A 187 -23.81 16.99 -23.27
CA ILE A 187 -24.83 17.82 -23.91
C ILE A 187 -25.60 18.62 -22.85
N ILE A 188 -25.78 19.91 -23.12
CA ILE A 188 -26.82 20.75 -22.53
C ILE A 188 -27.79 21.12 -23.67
N ASN A 189 -29.08 20.87 -23.49
CA ASN A 189 -30.09 21.06 -24.52
C ASN A 189 -31.50 21.31 -23.94
N SER A 190 -32.53 21.20 -24.78
CA SER A 190 -33.92 21.37 -24.36
C SER A 190 -34.42 20.41 -23.26
N GLU A 191 -33.81 19.23 -23.12
CA GLU A 191 -34.14 18.23 -22.09
C GLU A 191 -33.29 18.39 -20.83
N VAL A 192 -32.00 18.70 -20.99
CA VAL A 192 -31.03 18.95 -19.92
C VAL A 192 -30.53 20.37 -20.04
N GLN A 193 -31.17 21.30 -19.33
CA GLN A 193 -31.04 22.75 -19.55
C GLN A 193 -29.87 23.40 -18.80
N GLU A 194 -29.23 22.66 -17.89
CA GLU A 194 -28.12 23.19 -17.10
C GLU A 194 -27.08 22.13 -16.82
N LYS A 195 -25.82 22.58 -16.73
CA LYS A 195 -24.71 21.81 -16.20
C LYS A 195 -24.03 22.62 -15.10
N THR A 196 -23.77 21.96 -13.98
CA THR A 196 -23.01 22.53 -12.87
C THR A 196 -21.76 21.69 -12.64
N ILE A 197 -20.62 22.37 -12.52
CA ILE A 197 -19.33 21.80 -12.14
C ILE A 197 -18.89 22.51 -10.87
N ILE A 198 -18.41 21.73 -9.91
CA ILE A 198 -17.95 22.20 -8.62
C ILE A 198 -16.44 21.99 -8.58
N LEU A 199 -15.70 23.07 -8.35
CA LEU A 199 -14.27 23.03 -8.04
C LEU A 199 -14.13 23.02 -6.52
N ASP A 200 -13.70 21.90 -5.96
CA ASP A 200 -13.36 21.74 -4.55
C ASP A 200 -11.84 21.85 -4.34
N ASN A 201 -11.37 21.85 -3.09
CA ASN A 201 -9.95 21.85 -2.72
C ASN A 201 -9.15 23.03 -3.32
N ILE A 202 -9.75 24.21 -3.26
CA ILE A 202 -9.09 25.48 -3.56
C ILE A 202 -8.98 26.28 -2.27
N ASP A 203 -8.02 27.20 -2.20
CA ASP A 203 -7.97 28.24 -1.17
C ASP A 203 -7.59 29.57 -1.83
N VAL A 204 -8.62 30.33 -2.23
CA VAL A 204 -8.42 31.58 -2.98
C VAL A 204 -7.77 32.62 -2.06
N LEU A 205 -6.48 32.92 -2.24
CA LEU A 205 -5.80 33.96 -1.48
C LEU A 205 -5.81 35.32 -2.16
N ASP A 206 -5.90 35.30 -3.48
CA ASP A 206 -6.04 36.47 -4.34
C ASP A 206 -6.99 36.12 -5.48
N ASN A 207 -7.71 37.11 -5.99
CA ASN A 207 -8.57 36.95 -7.16
C ASN A 207 -8.00 37.63 -8.41
N ASP A 208 -6.91 38.40 -8.29
CA ASP A 208 -6.24 39.10 -9.39
C ASP A 208 -5.94 38.14 -10.55
N ASN A 209 -6.41 38.50 -11.75
CA ASN A 209 -6.25 37.73 -13.00
C ASN A 209 -6.87 36.32 -13.01
N ALA A 210 -7.69 35.96 -12.03
CA ALA A 210 -8.43 34.72 -12.08
C ALA A 210 -9.30 34.67 -13.34
N LYS A 211 -9.28 33.53 -14.05
CA LYS A 211 -10.04 33.37 -15.30
C LYS A 211 -10.56 31.96 -15.49
N ILE A 212 -11.62 31.86 -16.29
CA ILE A 212 -12.18 30.60 -16.77
C ILE A 212 -12.23 30.65 -18.29
N GLY A 213 -11.85 29.55 -18.94
CA GLY A 213 -12.13 29.33 -20.35
C GLY A 213 -12.86 28.02 -20.56
N PHE A 214 -13.47 27.87 -21.73
CA PHE A 214 -14.12 26.63 -22.13
C PHE A 214 -14.02 26.39 -23.62
N LEU A 215 -14.18 25.12 -23.98
CA LEU A 215 -14.43 24.67 -25.34
C LEU A 215 -15.81 24.02 -25.39
N ALA A 216 -16.70 24.60 -26.18
CA ALA A 216 -18.00 24.04 -26.49
C ALA A 216 -18.15 23.91 -28.01
N TRP A 217 -18.91 22.91 -28.45
CA TRP A 217 -19.28 22.69 -29.84
C TRP A 217 -20.78 22.87 -30.03
N GLU A 218 -21.19 23.20 -31.26
CA GLU A 218 -22.56 23.61 -31.60
C GLU A 218 -23.03 24.87 -30.84
N GLY A 219 -22.11 25.76 -30.47
CA GLY A 219 -22.48 27.12 -30.08
C GLY A 219 -22.63 28.03 -31.30
N ASP A 220 -23.67 28.86 -31.29
CA ASP A 220 -23.97 29.78 -32.37
C ASP A 220 -24.69 31.06 -31.93
N ASN A 221 -24.61 32.11 -32.75
CA ASN A 221 -25.16 33.41 -32.35
C ASN A 221 -26.69 33.46 -32.47
N ALA A 222 -27.31 32.53 -33.19
CA ALA A 222 -28.75 32.37 -33.21
C ALA A 222 -29.20 31.62 -31.94
N LEU A 223 -30.53 31.39 -31.80
CA LEU A 223 -31.11 30.53 -30.75
C LEU A 223 -30.68 30.73 -29.28
N ASN A 224 -30.10 31.89 -28.93
CA ASN A 224 -29.51 32.26 -27.64
C ASN A 224 -30.47 32.39 -26.44
N TYR A 225 -31.46 31.51 -26.33
CA TYR A 225 -32.49 31.58 -25.31
C TYR A 225 -31.98 31.02 -23.99
N GLY A 226 -31.77 31.89 -23.01
CA GLY A 226 -31.38 31.48 -21.65
C GLY A 226 -29.96 30.93 -21.56
N GLU A 227 -29.11 31.30 -22.51
CA GLU A 227 -27.72 30.90 -22.54
C GLU A 227 -26.86 31.76 -21.62
N SER A 228 -26.18 31.12 -20.69
CA SER A 228 -25.31 31.83 -19.77
C SER A 228 -24.20 30.94 -19.24
N LEU A 229 -23.09 31.58 -18.87
CA LEU A 229 -22.06 31.03 -18.01
C LEU A 229 -22.05 31.85 -16.72
N SER A 230 -21.97 31.18 -15.57
CA SER A 230 -21.93 31.84 -14.27
C SER A 230 -20.93 31.21 -13.31
N ILE A 231 -20.38 32.05 -12.44
CA ILE A 231 -19.45 31.68 -11.36
C ILE A 231 -20.05 32.12 -10.03
N ASN A 232 -20.21 31.20 -9.09
CA ASN A 232 -20.83 31.44 -7.79
C ASN A 232 -22.20 32.15 -7.91
N GLY A 233 -22.95 31.83 -8.98
CA GLY A 233 -24.25 32.41 -9.31
C GLY A 233 -24.21 33.77 -10.04
N ASN A 234 -23.04 34.36 -10.26
CA ASN A 234 -22.88 35.60 -11.00
C ASN A 234 -22.68 35.31 -12.49
N ILE A 235 -23.53 35.88 -13.36
CA ILE A 235 -23.45 35.71 -14.82
C ILE A 235 -22.24 36.46 -15.38
N LEU A 236 -21.42 35.76 -16.15
CA LEU A 236 -20.25 36.30 -16.82
C LEU A 236 -20.59 36.95 -18.16
N SER A 237 -19.78 37.91 -18.58
CA SER A 237 -19.83 38.49 -19.93
C SER A 237 -18.50 39.16 -20.28
N ASN A 238 -18.20 39.28 -21.57
CA ASN A 238 -17.04 39.97 -22.10
C ASN A 238 -17.39 40.67 -23.44
N PRO A 239 -18.22 41.74 -23.40
CA PRO A 239 -18.61 42.46 -24.61
C PRO A 239 -17.40 43.14 -25.29
N PRO A 240 -17.38 43.26 -26.63
CA PRO A 240 -18.52 43.03 -27.54
C PRO A 240 -18.68 41.58 -28.03
N LEU A 241 -17.75 40.66 -27.72
CA LEU A 241 -17.81 39.29 -28.20
C LEU A 241 -18.89 38.49 -27.48
N ASN A 242 -18.80 38.46 -26.15
CA ASN A 242 -19.60 37.57 -25.31
C ASN A 242 -20.60 38.36 -24.46
N LEU A 243 -21.88 38.28 -24.83
CA LEU A 243 -22.96 38.95 -24.11
C LEU A 243 -23.46 38.06 -22.95
N PRO A 244 -24.01 38.65 -21.86
CA PRO A 244 -24.47 37.89 -20.69
C PRO A 244 -25.54 36.82 -20.97
N ASP A 245 -26.31 36.99 -22.04
CA ASP A 245 -27.42 36.13 -22.46
C ASP A 245 -27.12 35.37 -23.76
N ASN A 246 -25.85 35.30 -24.16
CA ASN A 246 -25.40 34.55 -25.32
C ASN A 246 -23.93 34.12 -25.15
N ALA A 247 -23.71 33.18 -24.24
CA ALA A 247 -22.37 32.70 -23.90
C ALA A 247 -21.81 31.67 -24.90
N PHE A 248 -22.66 31.09 -25.76
CA PHE A 248 -22.29 30.05 -26.72
C PHE A 248 -22.60 30.52 -28.14
N ASN A 249 -21.82 31.48 -28.65
CA ASN A 249 -22.22 32.35 -29.75
C ASN A 249 -21.35 32.24 -31.01
N GLY A 250 -20.51 31.22 -31.11
CA GLY A 250 -19.63 31.02 -32.27
C GLY A 250 -18.37 31.89 -32.22
N THR A 251 -17.87 32.23 -31.03
CA THR A 251 -16.71 33.13 -30.87
C THR A 251 -15.45 32.45 -30.35
N ASN A 252 -14.33 33.13 -30.57
CA ASN A 252 -13.04 32.77 -30.00
C ASN A 252 -12.41 34.02 -29.40
N THR A 253 -12.50 34.15 -28.08
CA THR A 253 -11.95 35.29 -27.32
C THR A 253 -10.43 35.37 -27.45
N PHE A 254 -9.69 34.26 -27.53
CA PHE A 254 -8.22 34.29 -27.66
C PHE A 254 -7.77 34.91 -28.98
N ALA A 255 -8.55 34.71 -30.05
CA ALA A 255 -8.31 35.30 -31.37
C ALA A 255 -9.06 36.62 -31.60
N ASN A 256 -9.88 37.06 -30.64
CA ASN A 256 -10.82 38.19 -30.78
C ASN A 256 -11.67 38.07 -32.07
N SER A 257 -12.29 36.90 -32.29
CA SER A 257 -12.97 36.52 -33.53
C SER A 257 -14.42 36.10 -33.31
N THR A 258 -15.30 36.49 -34.23
CA THR A 258 -16.70 36.01 -34.34
C THR A 258 -16.88 34.97 -35.44
N ASN A 259 -15.78 34.50 -36.03
CA ASN A 259 -15.78 33.53 -37.13
C ASN A 259 -15.33 32.14 -36.62
N PHE A 260 -15.77 31.74 -35.43
CA PHE A 260 -15.50 30.42 -34.87
C PHE A 260 -16.80 29.59 -34.94
N HIS A 261 -17.33 29.45 -36.15
CA HIS A 261 -18.69 28.97 -36.39
C HIS A 261 -18.94 27.58 -35.78
N ASN A 262 -20.09 27.42 -35.10
CA ASN A 262 -20.54 26.17 -34.49
C ASN A 262 -19.62 25.64 -33.37
N ALA A 263 -18.92 26.54 -32.69
CA ALA A 263 -18.08 26.25 -31.54
C ALA A 263 -17.81 27.52 -30.73
N ASP A 264 -17.34 27.38 -29.50
CA ASP A 264 -16.85 28.49 -28.70
C ASP A 264 -15.51 28.11 -28.09
N LEU A 265 -14.55 29.02 -28.20
CA LEU A 265 -13.25 28.92 -27.53
C LEU A 265 -12.99 30.23 -26.80
N ASP A 266 -13.60 30.36 -25.64
CA ASP A 266 -13.69 31.63 -24.93
C ASP A 266 -13.01 31.61 -23.58
N VAL A 267 -12.71 32.82 -23.11
CA VAL A 267 -12.11 33.07 -21.80
C VAL A 267 -12.73 34.32 -21.17
N TYR A 268 -13.00 34.23 -19.87
CA TYR A 268 -13.65 35.25 -19.07
C TYR A 268 -12.82 35.53 -17.83
N ASN A 269 -12.68 36.80 -17.48
CA ASN A 269 -12.16 37.20 -16.18
C ASN A 269 -13.21 36.86 -15.10
N ILE A 270 -12.78 36.19 -14.03
CA ILE A 270 -13.64 35.79 -12.90
C ILE A 270 -13.24 36.42 -11.57
N GLU A 271 -12.23 37.30 -11.55
CA GLU A 271 -11.73 38.02 -10.37
C GLU A 271 -12.86 38.55 -9.48
N ASN A 272 -13.83 39.23 -10.08
CA ASN A 272 -14.96 39.83 -9.34
C ASN A 272 -16.10 38.86 -9.02
N ASN A 273 -15.94 37.57 -9.31
CA ASN A 273 -16.96 36.53 -9.12
C ASN A 273 -16.53 35.44 -8.11
N ILE A 274 -15.29 35.51 -7.64
CA ILE A 274 -14.74 34.69 -6.55
C ILE A 274 -14.29 35.60 -5.40
N SER A 275 -14.22 35.08 -4.19
CA SER A 275 -13.80 35.81 -2.99
C SER A 275 -12.59 35.16 -2.33
N ILE A 276 -11.76 35.98 -1.69
CA ILE A 276 -10.65 35.48 -0.86
C ILE A 276 -11.23 34.60 0.26
N GLY A 277 -10.64 33.43 0.46
CA GLY A 277 -11.08 32.37 1.37
C GLY A 277 -12.18 31.47 0.83
N ASP A 278 -12.58 31.60 -0.44
CA ASP A 278 -13.44 30.62 -1.09
C ASP A 278 -12.70 29.27 -1.14
N THR A 279 -13.31 28.24 -0.54
CA THR A 279 -12.81 26.85 -0.58
C THR A 279 -13.44 26.02 -1.70
N GLN A 280 -14.38 26.62 -2.43
CA GLN A 280 -15.13 25.99 -3.51
C GLN A 280 -15.58 27.06 -4.52
N VAL A 281 -15.54 26.73 -5.81
CA VAL A 281 -16.12 27.56 -6.88
C VAL A 281 -17.16 26.76 -7.66
N THR A 282 -18.36 27.33 -7.82
CA THR A 282 -19.43 26.73 -8.62
C THR A 282 -19.47 27.35 -10.01
N ILE A 283 -19.25 26.53 -11.03
CA ILE A 283 -19.37 26.89 -12.45
C ILE A 283 -20.72 26.36 -12.94
N LYS A 284 -21.58 27.23 -13.46
CA LYS A 284 -22.87 26.83 -14.01
C LYS A 284 -23.09 27.38 -15.41
N MET A 285 -23.48 26.49 -16.32
CA MET A 285 -23.87 26.79 -17.69
C MET A 285 -25.34 26.46 -17.90
N THR A 286 -26.03 27.27 -18.69
CA THR A 286 -27.45 27.08 -19.00
C THR A 286 -27.75 27.27 -20.47
N THR A 287 -28.84 26.66 -20.93
CA THR A 287 -29.59 27.01 -22.15
C THR A 287 -31.07 26.74 -21.87
N GLY A 288 -31.96 27.35 -22.65
CA GLY A 288 -33.38 27.22 -22.47
C GLY A 288 -34.04 28.50 -21.97
N GLY A 289 -34.94 29.04 -22.79
CA GLY A 289 -35.75 30.21 -22.46
C GLY A 289 -37.08 30.19 -23.18
N VAL A 290 -37.97 31.09 -22.78
CA VAL A 290 -39.28 31.24 -23.42
C VAL A 290 -39.21 32.41 -24.39
N ASP A 291 -39.55 32.17 -25.65
CA ASP A 291 -39.61 33.22 -26.67
C ASP A 291 -40.77 34.20 -26.44
N GLN A 292 -40.82 35.27 -27.24
CA GLN A 292 -41.86 36.30 -27.15
C GLN A 292 -43.31 35.78 -27.32
N PHE A 293 -43.49 34.54 -27.79
CA PHE A 293 -44.78 33.89 -28.00
C PHE A 293 -45.12 32.86 -26.93
N GLY A 294 -44.30 32.74 -25.88
CA GLY A 294 -44.52 31.77 -24.81
C GLY A 294 -44.03 30.37 -25.15
N ILE A 295 -43.23 30.19 -26.21
CA ILE A 295 -42.75 28.88 -26.63
C ILE A 295 -41.32 28.68 -26.12
N PHE A 296 -41.09 27.54 -25.49
CA PHE A 296 -39.76 27.15 -25.04
C PHE A 296 -38.83 26.90 -26.24
N ARG A 297 -37.61 27.41 -26.13
CA ARG A 297 -36.50 27.29 -27.08
C ARG A 297 -35.25 27.03 -26.28
N ALA A 298 -34.40 26.14 -26.77
CA ALA A 298 -33.08 25.88 -26.24
C ALA A 298 -32.19 25.49 -27.42
N ASP A 299 -30.90 25.73 -27.27
CA ASP A 299 -29.91 25.29 -28.24
C ASP A 299 -29.30 23.94 -27.86
N LEU A 300 -28.52 23.33 -28.75
CA LEU A 300 -27.70 22.16 -28.48
C LEU A 300 -26.26 22.61 -28.22
N ILE A 301 -25.85 22.59 -26.95
CA ILE A 301 -24.46 22.87 -26.58
C ILE A 301 -23.76 21.57 -26.21
N ILE A 302 -22.63 21.30 -26.84
CA ILE A 302 -21.79 20.12 -26.57
C ILE A 302 -20.52 20.58 -25.87
N LEU A 303 -20.51 20.50 -24.55
CA LEU A 303 -19.38 20.88 -23.72
C LEU A 303 -18.25 19.85 -23.82
N ASN A 304 -17.03 20.31 -24.09
CA ASN A 304 -15.86 19.45 -24.23
C ASN A 304 -14.83 19.67 -23.12
N ASN A 305 -14.46 20.93 -22.84
CA ASN A 305 -13.43 21.24 -21.86
C ASN A 305 -13.75 22.52 -21.10
N ILE A 306 -13.26 22.60 -19.88
CA ILE A 306 -13.20 23.82 -19.08
C ILE A 306 -11.80 23.95 -18.51
N ILE A 307 -11.26 25.14 -18.47
CA ILE A 307 -9.98 25.41 -17.83
C ILE A 307 -10.11 26.61 -16.92
N THR A 308 -9.54 26.53 -15.72
CA THR A 308 -9.54 27.63 -14.75
C THR A 308 -8.13 27.99 -14.34
N VAL A 309 -7.93 29.26 -13.98
CA VAL A 309 -6.73 29.78 -13.33
C VAL A 309 -7.22 30.48 -12.07
N LEU A 310 -6.80 29.96 -10.92
CA LEU A 310 -7.13 30.50 -9.61
C LEU A 310 -5.84 30.69 -8.82
N ASN A 311 -5.71 31.80 -8.10
CA ASN A 311 -4.62 31.95 -7.14
C ASN A 311 -4.96 31.15 -5.87
N SER A 312 -4.57 29.88 -5.87
CA SER A 312 -4.79 28.95 -4.77
C SER A 312 -3.44 28.57 -4.17
N GLN A 313 -3.27 28.69 -2.85
CA GLN A 313 -2.06 28.29 -2.13
C GLN A 313 -2.37 27.13 -1.20
N LEU A 314 -2.10 25.92 -1.66
CA LEU A 314 -2.27 24.71 -0.87
C LEU A 314 -1.04 23.80 -1.05
N PRO A 315 -0.61 23.08 -0.01
CA PRO A 315 0.36 21.99 -0.15
C PRO A 315 -0.28 20.76 -0.85
N ASP A 316 0.55 19.78 -1.19
CA ASP A 316 0.12 18.49 -1.77
C ASP A 316 1.03 17.37 -1.24
N ALA A 317 0.61 16.75 -0.14
CA ALA A 317 1.36 15.72 0.57
C ALA A 317 1.21 14.37 -0.15
N THR A 318 2.35 13.82 -0.57
CA THR A 318 2.41 12.43 -1.00
C THR A 318 3.50 11.69 -0.25
N ILE A 319 3.40 10.37 -0.18
CA ILE A 319 4.34 9.54 0.58
C ILE A 319 4.80 8.33 -0.23
N ALA A 320 6.09 8.00 -0.10
CA ALA A 320 6.67 6.81 -0.69
C ALA A 320 7.54 6.06 0.32
N ILE A 321 7.51 4.73 0.26
CA ILE A 321 8.38 3.87 1.05
C ILE A 321 9.69 3.70 0.30
N ASN A 322 10.81 3.98 0.97
CA ASN A 322 12.14 3.85 0.40
C ASN A 322 12.66 2.42 0.57
N ASN A 323 12.62 1.92 1.81
CA ASN A 323 12.98 0.56 2.18
C ASN A 323 12.42 0.23 3.59
N TYR A 324 12.53 -1.04 3.98
CA TYR A 324 12.22 -1.50 5.32
C TYR A 324 13.21 -2.60 5.72
N ASP A 325 13.47 -2.72 7.02
CA ASP A 325 14.29 -3.76 7.62
C ASP A 325 13.43 -4.57 8.59
N VAL A 326 13.61 -5.89 8.60
CA VAL A 326 12.98 -6.84 9.52
C VAL A 326 14.06 -7.66 10.21
N PHE A 327 13.79 -8.07 11.45
CA PHE A 327 14.76 -8.84 12.23
C PHE A 327 14.24 -10.25 12.52
N CYS A 328 15.17 -11.21 12.55
CA CYS A 328 14.90 -12.62 12.81
C CYS A 328 14.19 -12.81 14.17
N ALA A 329 13.08 -13.56 14.16
CA ALA A 329 12.23 -13.81 15.33
C ALA A 329 11.73 -12.54 16.05
N ASN A 330 11.78 -11.38 15.38
CA ASN A 330 11.29 -10.12 15.91
C ASN A 330 10.04 -9.69 15.13
N ARG A 331 9.13 -9.02 15.82
CA ARG A 331 7.94 -8.41 15.22
C ARG A 331 8.05 -6.89 15.12
N GLU A 332 9.24 -6.34 15.31
CA GLU A 332 9.56 -4.95 14.98
C GLU A 332 10.01 -4.82 13.53
N ILE A 333 9.56 -3.75 12.88
CA ILE A 333 9.98 -3.37 11.54
C ILE A 333 10.49 -1.93 11.56
N ASP A 334 11.65 -1.70 10.95
CA ASP A 334 12.17 -0.37 10.71
C ASP A 334 11.79 0.05 9.29
N ILE A 335 11.20 1.23 9.14
CA ILE A 335 10.69 1.73 7.86
C ILE A 335 11.33 3.08 7.57
N ASN A 336 11.96 3.18 6.40
CA ASN A 336 12.41 4.45 5.85
C ASN A 336 11.46 4.88 4.73
N TYR A 337 10.97 6.11 4.81
CA TYR A 337 9.99 6.66 3.87
C TYR A 337 10.28 8.14 3.58
N THR A 338 9.72 8.64 2.49
CA THR A 338 9.86 10.03 2.05
C THR A 338 8.48 10.65 1.95
N VAL A 339 8.31 11.83 2.55
CA VAL A 339 7.14 12.69 2.35
C VAL A 339 7.50 13.77 1.35
N TYR A 340 6.62 14.02 0.38
CA TYR A 340 6.81 15.00 -0.68
C TYR A 340 5.73 16.08 -0.60
N ASN A 341 6.08 17.29 -1.02
CA ASN A 341 5.16 18.39 -1.26
C ASN A 341 5.30 18.84 -2.73
N THR A 342 4.88 18.00 -3.67
CA THR A 342 5.13 18.18 -5.11
C THR A 342 3.90 18.67 -5.84
N ASN A 343 4.06 19.47 -6.90
CA ASN A 343 2.93 20.08 -7.61
C ASN A 343 2.00 20.82 -6.64
N SER A 344 2.59 21.67 -5.79
CA SER A 344 1.89 22.44 -4.79
C SER A 344 2.17 23.94 -4.91
N THR A 345 1.38 24.74 -4.21
CA THR A 345 1.51 26.21 -4.19
C THR A 345 1.72 26.77 -2.78
N ASP A 346 1.81 25.90 -1.76
CA ASP A 346 2.21 26.29 -0.41
C ASP A 346 3.12 25.24 0.24
N ILE A 347 3.74 25.61 1.37
CA ILE A 347 4.56 24.78 2.22
C ILE A 347 3.68 23.74 2.94
N LEU A 348 4.11 22.48 2.96
CA LEU A 348 3.51 21.47 3.84
C LEU A 348 4.08 21.68 5.26
N PRO A 349 3.24 21.93 6.28
CA PRO A 349 3.72 22.30 7.59
C PRO A 349 4.45 21.16 8.30
N VAL A 350 5.36 21.52 9.20
CA VAL A 350 5.92 20.60 10.18
C VAL A 350 4.81 20.00 11.07
N ASN A 351 5.04 18.79 11.56
CA ASN A 351 4.09 18.01 12.35
C ASN A 351 2.85 17.54 11.56
N THR A 352 2.89 17.52 10.22
CA THR A 352 1.89 16.81 9.42
C THR A 352 1.89 15.33 9.83
N PRO A 353 0.75 14.78 10.26
CA PRO A 353 0.68 13.47 10.87
C PRO A 353 0.81 12.36 9.82
N ILE A 354 1.44 11.26 10.19
CA ILE A 354 1.61 10.08 9.33
C ILE A 354 1.09 8.88 10.11
N SER A 355 0.21 8.10 9.50
CA SER A 355 -0.42 6.94 10.13
C SER A 355 -0.10 5.65 9.36
N PHE A 356 0.07 4.56 10.11
CA PHE A 356 0.50 3.26 9.59
C PHE A 356 -0.58 2.23 9.92
N TYR A 357 -1.13 1.57 8.92
CA TYR A 357 -2.26 0.65 9.05
C TYR A 357 -1.95 -0.75 8.54
N ILE A 358 -2.55 -1.76 9.19
CA ILE A 358 -2.68 -3.12 8.66
C ILE A 358 -4.16 -3.51 8.72
N ASN A 359 -4.75 -3.83 7.58
CA ASN A 359 -6.18 -4.15 7.45
C ASN A 359 -7.07 -3.06 8.12
N ASN A 360 -6.80 -1.78 7.82
CA ASN A 360 -7.50 -0.60 8.35
C ASN A 360 -7.42 -0.43 9.87
N THR A 361 -6.51 -1.15 10.54
CA THR A 361 -6.25 -1.01 11.98
C THR A 361 -4.95 -0.25 12.17
N LEU A 362 -4.98 0.82 12.96
CA LEU A 362 -3.82 1.67 13.24
C LEU A 362 -2.77 0.88 14.05
N ILE A 363 -1.54 0.84 13.54
CA ILE A 363 -0.38 0.14 14.14
C ILE A 363 0.59 1.13 14.78
N GLY A 364 0.75 2.31 14.19
CA GLY A 364 1.63 3.35 14.70
C GLY A 364 1.38 4.69 14.02
N GLN A 365 2.04 5.72 14.54
CA GLN A 365 1.98 7.08 14.02
C GLN A 365 3.35 7.76 14.10
N SER A 366 3.57 8.71 13.21
CA SER A 366 4.72 9.61 13.17
C SER A 366 4.25 11.00 12.72
N THR A 367 5.17 11.94 12.59
CA THR A 367 4.91 13.26 11.99
C THR A 367 6.11 13.72 11.16
N THR A 368 5.88 14.62 10.21
CA THR A 368 6.98 15.37 9.57
C THR A 368 7.76 16.17 10.62
N GLN A 369 9.07 16.34 10.39
CA GLN A 369 10.00 16.98 11.34
C GLN A 369 10.32 18.43 10.97
N ASN A 370 10.14 18.82 9.71
CA ASN A 370 10.32 20.17 9.22
C ASN A 370 9.15 20.56 8.30
N ASP A 371 9.04 21.87 8.07
CA ASP A 371 8.26 22.39 6.96
C ASP A 371 8.87 21.88 5.64
N ILE A 372 8.05 21.34 4.74
CA ILE A 372 8.48 20.86 3.43
C ILE A 372 8.12 21.92 2.38
N PRO A 373 9.11 22.63 1.81
CA PRO A 373 8.85 23.66 0.80
C PRO A 373 8.13 23.12 -0.43
N ILE A 374 7.58 24.03 -1.24
CA ILE A 374 7.01 23.72 -2.55
C ILE A 374 8.03 22.93 -3.40
N ASN A 375 7.58 21.83 -3.99
CA ASN A 375 8.35 20.90 -4.80
C ASN A 375 9.57 20.28 -4.09
N ALA A 376 9.54 20.19 -2.75
CA ALA A 376 10.57 19.56 -1.94
C ALA A 376 10.08 18.25 -1.28
N SER A 377 10.97 17.61 -0.52
CA SER A 377 10.67 16.39 0.22
C SER A 377 11.48 16.28 1.52
N GLU A 378 11.02 15.40 2.41
CA GLU A 378 11.66 15.05 3.68
C GLU A 378 11.76 13.54 3.84
N ASN A 379 12.96 13.04 4.18
CA ASN A 379 13.17 11.63 4.53
C ASN A 379 12.95 11.42 6.02
N ASN A 380 12.23 10.36 6.36
CA ASN A 380 11.87 9.98 7.71
C ASN A 380 12.11 8.48 7.96
N GLN A 381 12.23 8.12 9.23
CA GLN A 381 12.35 6.76 9.70
C GLN A 381 11.43 6.53 10.91
N THR A 382 10.81 5.36 11.00
CA THR A 382 10.10 4.92 12.20
C THR A 382 10.27 3.43 12.44
N THR A 383 10.12 3.00 13.68
CA THR A 383 10.01 1.59 14.07
C THR A 383 8.56 1.28 14.43
N LEU A 384 8.00 0.19 13.91
CA LEU A 384 6.65 -0.28 14.25
C LEU A 384 6.71 -1.67 14.90
N THR A 385 6.00 -1.85 16.00
CA THR A 385 5.83 -3.17 16.63
C THR A 385 4.54 -3.83 16.13
N ILE A 386 4.67 -4.95 15.40
CA ILE A 386 3.55 -5.66 14.78
C ILE A 386 2.88 -6.61 15.79
N PRO A 387 1.59 -6.42 16.10
CA PRO A 387 0.89 -7.28 17.05
C PRO A 387 0.89 -8.77 16.64
N PRO A 388 0.91 -9.71 17.61
CA PRO A 388 1.03 -11.15 17.34
C PRO A 388 -0.21 -11.77 16.68
N ASN A 389 -1.34 -11.05 16.62
CA ASN A 389 -2.54 -11.49 15.92
C ASN A 389 -2.46 -11.32 14.40
N TYR A 390 -1.46 -10.61 13.87
CA TYR A 390 -1.24 -10.52 12.43
C TYR A 390 -0.36 -11.67 11.93
N PRO A 391 -0.64 -12.23 10.74
CA PRO A 391 0.27 -13.16 10.08
C PRO A 391 1.62 -12.50 9.78
N ASP A 392 2.64 -13.30 9.46
CA ASP A 392 3.97 -12.78 9.13
C ASP A 392 4.05 -12.11 7.76
N ASN A 393 3.05 -12.35 6.89
CA ASN A 393 2.88 -11.65 5.63
C ASN A 393 1.66 -10.73 5.69
N PHE A 394 1.85 -9.43 5.45
CA PHE A 394 0.76 -8.46 5.45
C PHE A 394 1.06 -7.27 4.53
N ILE A 395 0.00 -6.53 4.18
CA ILE A 395 0.12 -5.25 3.47
C ILE A 395 0.11 -4.15 4.53
N LEU A 396 1.18 -3.36 4.55
CA LEU A 396 1.27 -2.12 5.30
C LEU A 396 0.80 -0.97 4.41
N GLU A 397 -0.16 -0.20 4.91
CA GLU A 397 -0.56 1.08 4.35
C GLU A 397 0.05 2.21 5.17
N ILE A 398 0.61 3.21 4.50
CA ILE A 398 1.12 4.43 5.13
C ILE A 398 0.40 5.61 4.50
N VAL A 399 -0.12 6.50 5.34
CA VAL A 399 -0.90 7.66 4.94
C VAL A 399 -0.27 8.91 5.55
N VAL A 400 0.13 9.87 4.73
CA VAL A 400 0.52 11.21 5.19
C VAL A 400 -0.71 12.10 5.32
N ASP A 401 -0.65 13.09 6.20
CA ASP A 401 -1.81 13.86 6.64
C ASP A 401 -2.98 12.96 7.08
N ASP A 402 -2.69 12.04 8.00
CA ASP A 402 -3.74 11.27 8.67
C ASP A 402 -3.48 11.26 10.17
N ASN A 403 -4.44 11.79 10.93
CA ASN A 403 -4.38 11.84 12.40
C ASN A 403 -4.62 10.49 13.12
N GLY A 404 -4.70 9.38 12.39
CA GLY A 404 -4.91 8.02 12.90
C GLY A 404 -6.38 7.59 12.89
N SER A 405 -7.25 8.41 12.31
CA SER A 405 -8.67 8.11 12.16
C SER A 405 -9.16 8.12 10.70
N GLY A 406 -8.23 8.20 9.74
CA GLY A 406 -8.54 8.37 8.32
C GLY A 406 -8.96 9.80 7.97
N ASN A 407 -8.58 10.78 8.80
CA ASN A 407 -8.92 12.19 8.58
C ASN A 407 -7.65 13.04 8.50
N GLY A 408 -7.52 13.80 7.41
CA GLY A 408 -6.52 14.84 7.25
C GLY A 408 -6.75 16.06 8.12
N ILE A 409 -5.67 16.81 8.34
CA ILE A 409 -5.68 18.07 9.10
C ILE A 409 -5.12 19.23 8.29
N VAL A 410 -4.35 18.97 7.24
CA VAL A 410 -3.87 19.96 6.28
C VAL A 410 -4.81 19.90 5.09
N THR A 411 -5.33 21.05 4.65
CA THR A 411 -6.06 21.09 3.39
C THR A 411 -5.06 21.08 2.26
N GLU A 412 -5.27 20.19 1.30
CA GLU A 412 -4.32 19.92 0.23
C GLU A 412 -4.95 20.14 -1.15
N THR A 413 -4.13 20.31 -2.18
CA THR A 413 -4.65 20.42 -3.54
C THR A 413 -5.31 19.14 -4.02
N ASN A 414 -4.90 17.98 -3.47
CA ASN A 414 -5.52 16.69 -3.71
C ASN A 414 -5.49 15.90 -2.39
N GLU A 415 -6.64 15.41 -1.96
CA GLU A 415 -6.81 14.70 -0.69
C GLU A 415 -6.78 13.17 -0.89
N ASN A 416 -6.54 12.70 -2.12
CA ASN A 416 -6.72 11.29 -2.52
C ASN A 416 -5.41 10.61 -2.96
N ASN A 417 -4.27 11.27 -2.82
CA ASN A 417 -2.92 10.80 -3.21
C ASN A 417 -1.97 10.65 -2.01
N ASN A 418 -2.52 10.68 -0.80
CA ASN A 418 -1.78 10.70 0.46
C ASN A 418 -1.29 9.32 0.95
N ASN A 419 -1.63 8.23 0.25
CA ASN A 419 -1.33 6.88 0.72
C ASN A 419 -0.44 6.06 -0.22
N THR A 420 0.28 5.12 0.38
CA THR A 420 1.10 4.12 -0.32
C THR A 420 1.03 2.77 0.39
N PHE A 421 1.38 1.70 -0.32
CA PHE A 421 1.25 0.33 0.16
C PHE A 421 2.55 -0.45 -0.02
N GLN A 422 2.89 -1.29 0.96
CA GLN A 422 4.02 -2.21 0.89
C GLN A 422 3.66 -3.59 1.42
N ASN A 423 4.07 -4.63 0.71
CA ASN A 423 3.98 -5.99 1.22
C ASN A 423 5.19 -6.26 2.13
N ILE A 424 4.92 -6.62 3.39
CA ILE A 424 5.93 -6.91 4.42
C ILE A 424 5.90 -8.39 4.73
N GLN A 425 7.09 -8.99 4.85
CA GLN A 425 7.31 -10.37 5.27
C GLN A 425 8.21 -10.36 6.51
N LEU A 426 7.65 -10.68 7.67
CA LEU A 426 8.41 -10.93 8.89
C LEU A 426 9.13 -12.27 8.81
N ILE A 427 10.20 -12.39 9.59
CA ILE A 427 10.97 -13.61 9.76
C ILE A 427 10.52 -14.25 11.08
N PRO A 428 9.65 -15.27 11.07
CA PRO A 428 9.15 -15.88 12.29
C PRO A 428 10.26 -16.64 13.04
N LEU A 429 9.95 -17.02 14.29
CA LEU A 429 10.79 -17.95 15.04
C LEU A 429 10.88 -19.29 14.27
N PRO A 430 12.10 -19.78 13.95
CA PRO A 430 12.28 -21.05 13.23
C PRO A 430 11.68 -22.26 13.96
N GLU A 431 11.29 -23.29 13.20
CA GLU A 431 10.87 -24.56 13.79
C GLU A 431 12.06 -25.33 14.42
N THR A 432 11.79 -26.06 15.50
CA THR A 432 12.82 -26.85 16.20
C THR A 432 13.16 -28.15 15.47
N ILE A 433 14.44 -28.39 15.19
CA ILE A 433 14.98 -29.63 14.65
C ILE A 433 15.36 -30.57 15.79
N LEU A 434 14.77 -31.77 15.84
CA LEU A 434 15.02 -32.75 16.90
C LEU A 434 16.33 -33.52 16.66
N LEU A 435 17.24 -33.46 17.63
CA LEU A 435 18.46 -34.27 17.69
C LEU A 435 18.29 -35.44 18.68
N ASN A 436 19.18 -36.43 18.60
CA ASN A 436 19.17 -37.57 19.52
C ASN A 436 19.55 -37.13 20.95
N PRO A 437 18.93 -37.73 21.99
CA PRO A 437 19.28 -37.47 23.37
C PRO A 437 20.76 -37.77 23.68
N ILE A 438 21.30 -37.05 24.67
CA ILE A 438 22.59 -37.39 25.27
C ILE A 438 22.38 -37.97 26.67
N SER A 439 23.12 -39.03 27.00
CA SER A 439 23.02 -39.74 28.27
C SER A 439 24.24 -39.51 29.15
N ALA A 440 24.03 -39.29 30.46
CA ALA A 440 25.10 -39.22 31.45
C ALA A 440 24.76 -40.02 32.72
N CYS A 441 25.79 -40.40 33.48
CA CYS A 441 25.61 -41.10 34.74
C CYS A 441 24.89 -40.22 35.77
N ASN A 442 23.79 -40.74 36.32
CA ASN A 442 23.10 -40.15 37.46
C ASN A 442 24.10 -39.99 38.62
N GLN A 443 24.26 -38.77 39.12
CA GLN A 443 25.11 -38.42 40.26
C GLN A 443 24.29 -38.30 41.57
N GLY A 444 23.00 -38.61 41.51
CA GLY A 444 22.05 -38.56 42.62
C GLY A 444 20.81 -37.76 42.25
N LYS A 445 19.65 -38.16 42.79
CA LYS A 445 18.35 -37.46 42.59
C LYS A 445 17.99 -37.21 41.11
N LYS A 446 18.43 -38.09 40.20
CA LYS A 446 18.18 -37.99 38.75
C LYS A 446 18.81 -36.75 38.10
N LYS A 447 19.98 -36.33 38.60
CA LYS A 447 20.78 -35.22 38.04
C LYS A 447 22.12 -35.75 37.58
N ALA A 448 22.70 -35.11 36.56
CA ALA A 448 24.06 -35.40 36.09
C ALA A 448 24.70 -34.13 35.51
N ASN A 449 26.03 -34.16 35.37
CA ASN A 449 26.75 -33.17 34.59
C ASN A 449 26.90 -33.67 33.15
N PHE A 450 26.58 -32.81 32.19
CA PHE A 450 26.65 -33.06 30.76
C PHE A 450 27.66 -32.12 30.10
N ASP A 451 28.33 -32.65 29.08
CA ASP A 451 29.02 -31.83 28.08
C ASP A 451 28.09 -31.69 26.88
N LEU A 452 27.37 -30.57 26.82
CA LEU A 452 26.37 -30.29 25.78
C LEU A 452 27.01 -30.21 24.39
N THR A 453 28.31 -29.91 24.30
CA THR A 453 29.02 -29.79 23.00
C THR A 453 29.14 -31.13 22.27
N GLN A 454 28.91 -32.26 22.96
CA GLN A 454 28.88 -33.58 22.33
C GLN A 454 27.79 -33.71 21.26
N VAL A 455 26.73 -32.90 21.37
CA VAL A 455 25.61 -32.89 20.41
C VAL A 455 26.03 -32.41 19.02
N PHE A 456 27.13 -31.65 18.89
CA PHE A 456 27.63 -31.16 17.59
C PHE A 456 28.03 -32.28 16.63
N SER A 457 28.33 -33.49 17.14
CA SER A 457 28.49 -34.67 16.29
C SER A 457 27.26 -35.04 15.43
N GLN A 458 26.10 -34.45 15.74
CA GLN A 458 24.83 -34.64 15.04
C GLN A 458 24.48 -33.47 14.09
N ILE A 459 25.28 -32.41 14.09
CA ILE A 459 25.04 -31.18 13.32
C ILE A 459 26.17 -31.01 12.30
N ASN A 460 25.83 -30.55 11.09
CA ASN A 460 26.85 -30.17 10.11
C ASN A 460 27.40 -28.77 10.42
N GLU A 461 28.41 -28.67 11.28
CA GLU A 461 28.95 -27.39 11.78
C GLU A 461 29.42 -26.43 10.67
N THR A 462 29.70 -26.91 9.45
CA THR A 462 30.14 -26.05 8.34
C THR A 462 29.05 -25.14 7.77
N GLU A 463 27.79 -25.35 8.15
CA GLU A 463 26.63 -24.55 7.68
C GLU A 463 26.33 -23.36 8.59
N TYR A 464 27.01 -23.23 9.73
CA TYR A 464 26.67 -22.28 10.78
C TYR A 464 27.85 -21.43 11.24
N ASN A 465 27.57 -20.20 11.65
CA ASN A 465 28.57 -19.22 12.10
C ASN A 465 28.91 -19.38 13.58
N SER A 466 27.90 -19.64 14.42
CA SER A 466 28.06 -19.81 15.86
C SER A 466 26.90 -20.61 16.47
N PHE A 467 27.08 -21.05 17.72
CA PHE A 467 26.08 -21.83 18.47
C PHE A 467 25.92 -21.31 19.89
N SER A 468 24.67 -21.20 20.36
CA SER A 468 24.31 -20.85 21.74
C SER A 468 23.30 -21.84 22.29
N PHE A 469 23.41 -22.18 23.58
CA PHE A 469 22.54 -23.17 24.24
C PHE A 469 21.55 -22.49 25.18
N PHE A 470 20.32 -23.00 25.28
CA PHE A 470 19.24 -22.42 26.09
C PHE A 470 18.42 -23.51 26.80
N GLU A 471 17.85 -23.18 27.97
CA GLU A 471 16.98 -24.11 28.71
C GLU A 471 15.54 -24.10 28.21
N SER A 472 15.11 -23.01 27.56
CA SER A 472 13.76 -22.86 27.00
C SER A 472 13.74 -22.00 25.73
N LEU A 473 12.62 -22.02 24.99
CA LEU A 473 12.38 -21.09 23.87
C LEU A 473 12.22 -19.63 24.35
N GLU A 474 11.79 -19.42 25.60
CA GLU A 474 11.67 -18.08 26.19
C GLU A 474 13.05 -17.46 26.42
N ASP A 475 14.03 -18.26 26.87
CA ASP A 475 15.41 -17.81 27.02
C ASP A 475 16.08 -17.45 25.69
N ILE A 476 15.64 -18.04 24.56
CA ILE A 476 16.10 -17.64 23.21
C ILE A 476 15.62 -16.23 22.88
N ASN A 477 14.34 -15.93 23.15
CA ASN A 477 13.76 -14.61 22.86
C ASN A 477 14.36 -13.50 23.74
N GLU A 478 14.71 -13.84 24.98
CA GLU A 478 15.31 -12.89 25.95
C GLU A 478 16.85 -12.87 25.93
N ASP A 479 17.47 -13.67 25.05
CA ASP A 479 18.93 -13.84 24.93
C ASP A 479 19.62 -14.19 26.27
N TYR A 480 19.12 -15.23 26.95
CA TYR A 480 19.70 -15.77 28.19
C TYR A 480 20.37 -17.15 27.96
N PRO A 481 21.59 -17.20 27.39
CA PRO A 481 22.26 -18.45 27.07
C PRO A 481 22.85 -19.16 28.30
N ILE A 482 22.98 -20.48 28.19
CA ILE A 482 23.73 -21.33 29.11
C ILE A 482 25.23 -21.00 28.98
N LEU A 483 25.79 -20.44 30.04
CA LEU A 483 27.17 -19.93 30.06
C LEU A 483 28.26 -21.01 30.16
N SER A 484 27.91 -22.26 30.48
CA SER A 484 28.88 -23.35 30.70
C SER A 484 28.43 -24.67 30.07
N PRO A 485 28.32 -24.72 28.72
CA PRO A 485 27.78 -25.89 28.02
C PRO A 485 28.64 -27.16 28.18
N ALA A 486 29.95 -27.03 28.35
CA ALA A 486 30.85 -28.19 28.53
C ALA A 486 30.74 -28.87 29.92
N ASN A 487 30.05 -28.26 30.88
CA ASN A 487 29.86 -28.79 32.23
C ASN A 487 28.51 -28.34 32.81
N TYR A 488 27.44 -28.64 32.08
CA TYR A 488 26.09 -28.27 32.42
C TYR A 488 25.48 -29.24 33.44
N ALA A 489 24.94 -28.75 34.55
CA ALA A 489 24.31 -29.58 35.58
C ALA A 489 22.79 -29.64 35.37
N SER A 490 22.25 -30.84 35.08
CA SER A 490 20.82 -30.98 34.83
C SER A 490 19.97 -30.80 36.10
N ASN A 491 18.75 -30.32 35.90
CA ASN A 491 17.76 -30.10 36.95
C ASN A 491 16.80 -31.28 37.13
N SER A 492 16.54 -32.03 36.05
CA SER A 492 15.65 -33.20 36.02
C SER A 492 16.09 -34.20 34.95
N THR A 493 15.39 -35.34 34.87
CA THR A 493 15.47 -36.24 33.72
C THR A 493 14.06 -36.72 33.30
N PRO A 494 13.72 -36.67 32.00
CA PRO A 494 14.45 -35.96 30.94
C PRO A 494 14.44 -34.43 31.20
N GLN A 495 15.40 -33.73 30.59
CA GLN A 495 15.40 -32.26 30.52
C GLN A 495 15.70 -31.86 29.07
N THR A 496 14.88 -30.97 28.50
CA THR A 496 15.08 -30.47 27.13
C THR A 496 16.08 -29.32 27.14
N ILE A 497 16.94 -29.28 26.12
CA ILE A 497 17.87 -28.19 25.84
C ILE A 497 17.69 -27.77 24.38
N TYR A 498 17.79 -26.47 24.13
CA TYR A 498 17.72 -25.87 22.81
C TYR A 498 19.10 -25.34 22.39
N ILE A 499 19.33 -25.28 21.09
CA ILE A 499 20.53 -24.71 20.48
C ILE A 499 20.06 -23.74 19.40
N THR A 500 20.51 -22.48 19.43
CA THR A 500 20.45 -21.62 18.26
C THR A 500 21.74 -21.78 17.47
N ALA A 501 21.62 -21.89 16.15
CA ALA A 501 22.75 -21.99 15.24
C ALA A 501 22.67 -20.86 14.21
N GLU A 502 23.56 -19.88 14.31
CA GLU A 502 23.51 -18.67 13.48
C GLU A 502 23.79 -18.99 12.01
N THR A 503 22.95 -18.47 11.11
CA THR A 503 23.13 -18.50 9.65
C THR A 503 23.53 -17.11 9.15
N GLU A 504 23.59 -16.90 7.83
CA GLU A 504 23.83 -15.56 7.27
C GLU A 504 22.64 -14.61 7.47
N GLU A 505 21.41 -15.12 7.55
CA GLU A 505 20.19 -14.30 7.56
C GLU A 505 19.40 -14.38 8.89
N CYS A 506 19.57 -15.45 9.69
CA CYS A 506 18.80 -15.71 10.91
C CYS A 506 19.52 -16.77 11.76
N PHE A 507 18.79 -17.74 12.30
CA PHE A 507 19.35 -18.92 12.97
C PHE A 507 18.44 -20.13 12.76
N ASP A 508 18.97 -21.34 12.94
CA ASP A 508 18.17 -22.56 13.12
C ASP A 508 18.05 -22.89 14.60
N ILE A 509 16.97 -23.56 14.99
CA ILE A 509 16.80 -24.06 16.36
C ILE A 509 16.89 -25.57 16.37
N PHE A 510 17.82 -26.12 17.14
CA PHE A 510 17.87 -27.55 17.45
C PHE A 510 17.34 -27.81 18.87
N GLN A 511 16.80 -29.00 19.10
CA GLN A 511 16.40 -29.44 20.44
C GLN A 511 16.85 -30.88 20.70
N PHE A 512 17.22 -31.18 21.95
CA PHE A 512 17.57 -32.53 22.39
C PHE A 512 17.26 -32.74 23.87
N GLU A 513 17.15 -34.00 24.28
CA GLU A 513 16.93 -34.36 25.68
C GLU A 513 18.22 -34.76 26.40
N LEU A 514 18.35 -34.35 27.66
CA LEU A 514 19.31 -34.86 28.61
C LEU A 514 18.69 -36.02 29.40
N GLN A 515 19.28 -37.20 29.25
CA GLN A 515 18.84 -38.40 29.93
C GLN A 515 19.87 -38.84 30.98
N THR A 516 19.43 -39.02 32.23
CA THR A 516 20.31 -39.57 33.27
C THR A 516 20.08 -41.05 33.37
N GLU A 517 21.16 -41.83 33.33
CA GLU A 517 21.12 -43.27 33.52
C GLU A 517 21.72 -43.66 34.86
N ASN A 518 21.11 -44.63 35.54
CA ASN A 518 21.71 -45.20 36.74
C ASN A 518 23.01 -45.90 36.35
N CYS A 519 24.14 -45.50 36.93
CA CYS A 519 25.43 -46.12 36.70
C CYS A 519 25.81 -47.04 37.86
N PRO A 520 26.66 -48.08 37.65
CA PRO A 520 27.02 -49.01 38.71
C PRO A 520 27.64 -48.27 39.90
N PRO A 521 27.22 -48.60 41.14
CA PRO A 521 27.79 -47.98 42.32
C PRO A 521 29.23 -48.46 42.55
N PHE A 522 30.06 -47.60 43.15
CA PHE A 522 31.41 -47.98 43.54
C PHE A 522 31.42 -48.55 44.96
N VAL A 523 31.77 -49.83 45.07
CA VAL A 523 31.84 -50.54 46.36
C VAL A 523 33.26 -50.45 46.94
N PRO A 524 33.47 -49.79 48.09
CA PRO A 524 34.79 -49.68 48.70
C PRO A 524 35.27 -51.03 49.26
N GLN A 525 36.58 -51.25 49.26
CA GLN A 525 37.18 -52.51 49.76
C GLN A 525 37.32 -52.55 51.29
N GLY A 526 37.06 -51.46 52.00
CA GLY A 526 37.05 -51.45 53.44
C GLY A 526 36.48 -50.19 54.07
N PHE A 527 36.15 -50.27 55.35
CA PHE A 527 35.67 -49.17 56.17
C PHE A 527 36.05 -49.39 57.65
N SER A 528 36.03 -48.33 58.45
CA SER A 528 36.52 -48.31 59.82
C SER A 528 35.50 -47.69 60.79
N PRO A 529 34.60 -48.49 61.38
CA PRO A 529 33.60 -48.00 62.34
C PRO A 529 34.23 -47.71 63.71
N ASN A 530 35.08 -46.68 63.79
CA ASN A 530 35.83 -46.28 64.99
C ASN A 530 35.25 -45.01 65.67
N GLY A 531 34.23 -44.39 65.07
CA GLY A 531 33.56 -43.20 65.58
C GLY A 531 34.28 -41.88 65.31
N ASP A 532 35.23 -41.87 64.36
CA ASP A 532 35.98 -40.65 63.98
C ASP A 532 35.29 -39.81 62.89
N SER A 533 34.06 -40.18 62.51
CA SER A 533 33.23 -39.62 61.43
C SER A 533 33.67 -39.95 59.99
N LYS A 534 34.76 -40.71 59.80
CA LYS A 534 35.29 -41.07 58.48
C LYS A 534 35.18 -42.57 58.25
N ASN A 535 34.49 -42.96 57.17
CA ASN A 535 34.28 -44.37 56.82
C ASN A 535 33.66 -45.20 57.97
N ASP A 536 32.81 -44.59 58.80
CA ASP A 536 32.17 -45.25 59.96
C ASP A 536 31.08 -46.25 59.57
N PHE A 537 30.69 -46.27 58.30
CA PHE A 537 29.75 -47.22 57.74
C PHE A 537 30.22 -47.65 56.36
N PHE A 538 29.64 -48.74 55.87
CA PHE A 538 29.89 -49.23 54.53
C PHE A 538 29.26 -48.30 53.48
N ASN A 539 29.97 -47.21 53.18
CA ASN A 539 29.52 -46.13 52.31
C ASN A 539 29.78 -46.46 50.84
N ILE A 540 28.87 -47.21 50.23
CA ILE A 540 28.88 -47.52 48.81
C ILE A 540 28.51 -46.25 48.01
N GLN A 541 29.45 -45.73 47.22
CA GLN A 541 29.26 -44.48 46.48
C GLN A 541 28.30 -44.70 45.30
N GLY A 542 27.39 -43.75 45.07
CA GLY A 542 26.37 -43.87 44.02
C GLY A 542 25.29 -44.91 44.31
N LEU A 543 25.16 -45.39 45.55
CA LEU A 543 24.11 -46.34 45.92
C LEU A 543 22.86 -45.64 46.46
N TYR A 544 23.04 -44.86 47.53
CA TYR A 544 21.95 -44.43 48.39
C TYR A 544 21.04 -43.34 47.78
N ASP A 545 21.54 -42.59 46.79
CA ASP A 545 20.80 -41.50 46.12
C ASP A 545 20.39 -41.85 44.67
N ILE A 546 20.65 -43.09 44.23
CA ILE A 546 20.42 -43.58 42.85
C ILE A 546 19.56 -44.86 42.88
N PHE A 547 19.98 -45.86 43.64
CA PHE A 547 19.26 -47.13 43.79
C PHE A 547 18.55 -47.18 45.13
N GLU A 548 17.57 -46.29 45.34
CA GLU A 548 16.90 -46.13 46.63
C GLU A 548 16.18 -47.41 47.12
N ASN A 549 15.83 -48.31 46.19
CA ASN A 549 15.18 -49.59 46.46
C ASN A 549 16.15 -50.77 46.67
N HIS A 550 17.46 -50.52 46.81
CA HIS A 550 18.46 -51.58 46.94
C HIS A 550 18.29 -52.42 48.23
N GLU A 551 18.77 -53.66 48.18
CA GLU A 551 18.92 -54.55 49.33
C GLU A 551 20.41 -54.89 49.53
N LEU A 552 20.95 -54.61 50.72
CA LEU A 552 22.32 -54.94 51.10
C LEU A 552 22.33 -56.12 52.08
N LEU A 553 22.93 -57.24 51.69
CA LEU A 553 23.07 -58.44 52.51
C LEU A 553 24.55 -58.65 52.85
N ILE A 554 24.88 -58.79 54.13
CA ILE A 554 26.26 -59.04 54.59
C ILE A 554 26.35 -60.41 55.27
N TYR A 555 27.38 -61.15 54.89
CA TYR A 555 27.68 -62.50 55.35
C TYR A 555 29.04 -62.53 56.05
N ASN A 556 29.15 -63.34 57.10
CA ASN A 556 30.43 -63.61 57.74
C ASN A 556 31.30 -64.59 56.92
N ARG A 557 32.53 -64.83 57.36
CA ARG A 557 33.48 -65.77 56.70
C ARG A 557 32.99 -67.22 56.54
N TYR A 558 31.90 -67.59 57.20
CA TYR A 558 31.30 -68.92 57.14
C TYR A 558 30.04 -68.95 56.25
N GLY A 559 29.71 -67.87 55.55
CA GLY A 559 28.54 -67.77 54.68
C GLY A 559 27.22 -67.57 55.42
N LYS A 560 27.23 -67.20 56.71
CA LYS A 560 26.02 -66.90 57.48
C LYS A 560 25.65 -65.42 57.32
N LEU A 561 24.40 -65.13 56.96
CA LEU A 561 23.85 -63.76 56.90
C LEU A 561 23.86 -63.15 58.32
N ILE A 562 24.48 -61.98 58.44
CA ILE A 562 24.62 -61.24 59.70
C ILE A 562 23.96 -59.86 59.66
N PHE A 563 23.76 -59.30 58.46
CA PHE A 563 23.11 -58.01 58.29
C PHE A 563 22.29 -57.98 57.01
N LYS A 564 21.10 -57.37 57.09
CA LYS A 564 20.24 -57.01 55.97
C LYS A 564 19.85 -55.54 56.10
N GLY A 565 20.22 -54.73 55.12
CA GLY A 565 20.00 -53.29 55.10
C GLY A 565 19.37 -52.80 53.79
N ASN A 566 19.10 -51.51 53.75
CA ASN A 566 18.53 -50.77 52.63
C ASN A 566 18.91 -49.29 52.77
N ASN A 567 18.25 -48.39 52.03
CA ASN A 567 18.57 -46.97 52.06
C ASN A 567 18.49 -46.31 53.45
N ASN A 568 17.55 -46.77 54.28
CA ASN A 568 17.31 -46.25 55.64
C ASN A 568 18.15 -46.97 56.71
N LEU A 569 18.66 -48.16 56.40
CA LEU A 569 19.40 -49.01 57.35
C LEU A 569 20.78 -49.36 56.78
N LYS A 570 21.72 -48.44 57.00
CA LYS A 570 23.13 -48.53 56.58
C LYS A 570 23.91 -49.46 57.52
N TRP A 571 24.96 -50.10 56.99
CA TRP A 571 25.78 -51.03 57.79
C TRP A 571 26.95 -50.32 58.47
N HIS A 572 26.88 -50.12 59.78
CA HIS A 572 27.98 -49.59 60.60
C HIS A 572 28.79 -50.71 61.28
N GLY A 573 28.76 -51.92 60.72
CA GLY A 573 29.44 -53.09 61.28
C GLY A 573 28.64 -53.86 62.33
N GLN A 574 27.39 -53.48 62.67
CA GLN A 574 26.55 -54.27 63.59
C GLN A 574 25.84 -55.43 62.88
N THR A 575 25.36 -56.39 63.66
CA THR A 575 24.49 -57.47 63.17
C THR A 575 23.02 -57.15 63.44
N ASN A 576 22.14 -57.43 62.47
CA ASN A 576 20.68 -57.39 62.66
C ASN A 576 19.98 -58.70 62.23
N GLN A 577 20.76 -59.70 61.81
CA GLN A 577 20.30 -61.05 61.48
C GLN A 577 21.03 -62.08 62.34
N GLY A 578 20.32 -63.13 62.78
CA GLY A 578 20.89 -64.23 63.57
C GLY A 578 20.69 -64.14 65.09
N ILE A 579 21.39 -65.02 65.83
CA ILE A 579 21.21 -65.26 67.29
C ILE A 579 22.18 -64.41 68.15
N LEU A 580 23.15 -63.74 67.53
CA LEU A 580 24.14 -62.91 68.23
C LEU A 580 23.55 -61.52 68.52
N ALA A 581 23.83 -61.01 69.73
CA ALA A 581 23.21 -59.83 70.32
C ALA A 581 23.27 -58.59 69.42
N PHE A 582 22.12 -57.91 69.33
CA PHE A 582 21.97 -56.60 68.71
C PHE A 582 22.82 -55.57 69.48
N SER A 583 23.95 -55.13 68.92
CA SER A 583 24.53 -53.77 69.00
C SER A 583 26.07 -53.72 68.94
N ASP A 584 26.78 -54.83 69.11
CA ASP A 584 28.25 -54.82 69.01
C ASP A 584 28.72 -54.85 67.55
N VAL A 585 29.69 -53.98 67.22
CA VAL A 585 30.39 -54.02 65.93
C VAL A 585 31.08 -55.39 65.79
N VAL A 586 30.94 -56.04 64.65
CA VAL A 586 31.56 -57.34 64.38
C VAL A 586 33.10 -57.26 64.41
N PRO A 587 33.83 -58.36 64.68
CA PRO A 587 35.30 -58.35 64.75
C PRO A 587 35.97 -57.84 63.46
N THR A 588 37.17 -57.25 63.59
CA THR A 588 38.02 -56.91 62.44
C THR A 588 38.21 -58.13 61.53
N GLY A 589 37.98 -57.95 60.24
CA GLY A 589 38.09 -59.05 59.27
C GLY A 589 37.34 -58.79 57.98
N THR A 590 37.41 -59.78 57.08
CA THR A 590 36.73 -59.76 55.79
C THR A 590 35.30 -60.31 55.91
N TYR A 591 34.35 -59.54 55.38
CA TYR A 591 32.95 -59.89 55.24
C TYR A 591 32.58 -59.94 53.76
N PHE A 592 31.56 -60.70 53.42
CA PHE A 592 31.08 -60.84 52.04
C PHE A 592 29.74 -60.13 51.90
N TYR A 593 29.50 -59.46 50.77
CA TYR A 593 28.24 -58.78 50.51
C TYR A 593 27.55 -59.36 49.27
N VAL A 594 26.23 -59.32 49.29
CA VAL A 594 25.36 -59.40 48.11
C VAL A 594 24.53 -58.13 48.09
N LEU A 595 24.72 -57.31 47.07
CA LEU A 595 24.04 -56.04 46.87
C LEU A 595 23.09 -56.18 45.69
N LYS A 596 21.79 -56.18 45.97
CA LYS A 596 20.74 -56.22 44.96
C LYS A 596 20.31 -54.80 44.65
N LEU A 597 20.56 -54.34 43.44
CA LEU A 597 20.20 -52.99 43.01
C LEU A 597 18.72 -52.85 42.64
N HIS A 598 18.06 -53.97 42.33
CA HIS A 598 16.68 -54.01 41.84
C HIS A 598 16.45 -53.10 40.60
N ASP A 599 17.48 -52.98 39.77
CA ASP A 599 17.44 -52.27 38.49
C ASP A 599 17.51 -53.32 37.37
N PRO A 600 16.58 -53.34 36.39
CA PRO A 600 16.57 -54.31 35.31
C PRO A 600 17.86 -54.37 34.47
N LYS A 601 18.67 -53.31 34.50
CA LYS A 601 19.93 -53.21 33.75
C LYS A 601 21.11 -53.89 34.44
N TYR A 602 21.01 -54.19 35.75
CA TYR A 602 22.14 -54.66 36.55
C TYR A 602 21.84 -55.95 37.31
N ASP A 603 22.78 -56.90 37.24
CA ASP A 603 22.80 -58.08 38.09
C ASP A 603 23.19 -57.76 39.54
N ASP A 604 22.92 -58.69 40.46
CA ASP A 604 23.34 -58.61 41.86
C ASP A 604 24.88 -58.50 41.96
N LEU A 605 25.36 -57.46 42.66
CA LEU A 605 26.78 -57.26 42.91
C LEU A 605 27.22 -58.07 44.12
N VAL A 606 28.23 -58.92 43.92
CA VAL A 606 28.81 -59.75 44.99
C VAL A 606 30.28 -59.43 45.19
N GLY A 607 30.73 -59.44 46.44
CA GLY A 607 32.13 -59.14 46.74
C GLY A 607 32.46 -59.26 48.21
N TRP A 608 33.59 -58.67 48.58
CA TRP A 608 34.07 -58.64 49.95
C TRP A 608 34.37 -57.21 50.39
N VAL A 609 34.32 -56.98 51.70
CA VAL A 609 34.68 -55.72 52.35
C VAL A 609 35.46 -56.04 53.63
N TYR A 610 36.56 -55.32 53.84
CA TYR A 610 37.36 -55.43 55.05
C TYR A 610 36.91 -54.40 56.09
N LEU A 611 36.49 -54.88 57.27
CA LEU A 611 36.18 -54.03 58.41
C LEU A 611 37.39 -53.96 59.33
N ASN A 612 37.86 -52.76 59.65
CA ASN A 612 38.95 -52.52 60.60
C ASN A 612 38.52 -51.56 61.71
N LYS A 613 38.43 -52.05 62.95
CA LYS A 613 38.09 -51.21 64.10
C LYS A 613 39.24 -50.33 64.57
#